data_AF-M0K984-F1
#
_entry.id   AF-M0K984-F1
#
_cell.length_a   1.000
_cell.length_b   1.000
_cell.length_c   1.000
_cell.angle_alpha   90.00
_cell.angle_beta   90.00
_cell.angle_gamma   90.00
#
_symmetry.space_group_name_H-M   'P 1'
#
loop_
_entity.id
_entity.type
_entity.pdbx_description
1 polymer ?
#
loop_
_entity_poly.entity_id
_entity_poly.type
_entity_poly.pdbx_seq_one_letter_code
_entity_poly.pdbx_strand_id
1 'polypeptide(L)'
;MATAESIVRADEPLNLTFSEAELEAHRDHITSFIEAQVDAAGVDTVVMGLSGGIDSTLVSHLAVEALGRDAVHGLVMPSEVNRADNMSDAERVANDLLGIEYDVIEINPLVDAFLDAYPDAEGDQLAVGNLRVRCRAVLNYLAGNHEQALVLGTGNRSEALVGYYTKYGDGAVDCHPIAALYKQQVRQLAKHVGVPDDLAEKTASAEMWAGQTDADEMGMDYDTLDSILALHIDGGVPAAGTADQLGVPLDVVETVREMYESSAHKRAMPPGPDPLY
;
A
#
# COMPACT_ATOMS: atom_id res chain seq x y z
N MET A 1 15.52 10.31 15.42
CA MET A 1 14.51 11.38 15.43
C MET A 1 15.05 12.52 14.60
N ALA A 2 14.75 12.50 13.29
CA ALA A 2 14.88 13.71 12.50
C ALA A 2 13.91 14.72 13.11
N THR A 3 14.43 15.88 13.50
CA THR A 3 13.60 17.06 13.73
C THR A 3 12.83 17.36 12.45
N ALA A 4 11.73 18.13 12.51
CA ALA A 4 10.96 18.59 11.35
C ALA A 4 11.78 19.54 10.43
N GLU A 5 12.98 19.14 10.05
CA GLU A 5 13.81 19.65 8.97
C GLU A 5 13.15 19.16 7.67
N SER A 6 12.46 20.11 7.04
CA SER A 6 11.88 20.09 5.69
C SER A 6 11.74 18.73 5.01
N ILE A 7 10.51 18.20 4.99
CA ILE A 7 10.08 17.23 3.96
C ILE A 7 10.55 17.79 2.62
N VAL A 8 11.43 17.05 1.94
CA VAL A 8 12.00 17.46 0.66
C VAL A 8 10.89 17.51 -0.38
N ARG A 9 10.89 18.59 -1.16
CA ARG A 9 10.01 18.80 -2.31
C ARG A 9 10.85 19.19 -3.51
N ALA A 10 10.65 18.51 -4.64
CA ALA A 10 11.22 18.92 -5.91
C ALA A 10 10.69 20.30 -6.31
N ASP A 11 11.55 21.13 -6.90
CA ASP A 11 11.15 22.41 -7.48
C ASP A 11 10.29 22.17 -8.74
N GLU A 12 10.65 21.15 -9.53
CA GLU A 12 9.97 20.77 -10.77
C GLU A 12 9.65 19.27 -10.78
N PRO A 13 8.69 18.79 -9.95
CA PRO A 13 8.30 17.38 -9.95
C PRO A 13 7.73 16.98 -11.31
N LEU A 14 8.02 15.74 -11.73
CA LEU A 14 7.38 15.17 -12.90
C LEU A 14 5.89 14.99 -12.66
N ASN A 15 5.11 15.39 -13.66
CA ASN A 15 3.71 15.02 -13.75
C ASN A 15 3.61 13.61 -14.35
N LEU A 16 3.34 12.62 -13.52
CA LEU A 16 3.17 11.22 -13.92
C LEU A 16 1.69 10.86 -14.16
N THR A 17 0.79 11.86 -14.11
CA THR A 17 -0.64 11.64 -14.32
C THR A 17 -0.94 11.23 -15.76
N PHE A 18 -1.95 10.38 -15.89
CA PHE A 18 -2.48 9.87 -17.14
C PHE A 18 -3.38 10.90 -17.82
N SER A 19 -3.43 10.84 -19.16
CA SER A 19 -4.54 11.40 -19.93
C SER A 19 -5.84 10.65 -19.64
N GLU A 20 -6.99 11.21 -20.04
CA GLU A 20 -8.30 10.57 -19.87
C GLU A 20 -8.39 9.19 -20.55
N ALA A 21 -7.81 9.06 -21.75
CA ALA A 21 -7.77 7.79 -22.46
C ALA A 21 -6.88 6.75 -21.76
N GLU A 22 -5.77 7.19 -21.15
CA GLU A 22 -4.89 6.32 -20.38
C GLU A 22 -5.53 5.91 -19.06
N LEU A 23 -6.31 6.78 -18.39
CA LEU A 23 -7.04 6.43 -17.17
C LEU A 23 -8.03 5.29 -17.42
N GLU A 24 -8.85 5.40 -18.46
CA GLU A 24 -9.82 4.36 -18.81
C GLU A 24 -9.11 3.06 -19.16
N ALA A 25 -8.02 3.13 -19.94
CA ALA A 25 -7.24 1.95 -20.29
C ALA A 25 -6.61 1.26 -19.06
N HIS A 26 -6.12 2.02 -18.07
CA HIS A 26 -5.58 1.44 -16.83
C HIS A 26 -6.69 0.86 -15.95
N ARG A 27 -7.84 1.53 -15.86
CA ARG A 27 -9.02 1.03 -15.15
C ARG A 27 -9.45 -0.33 -15.71
N ASP A 28 -9.68 -0.40 -17.03
CA ASP A 28 -10.06 -1.63 -17.74
C ASP A 28 -9.02 -2.74 -17.57
N HIS A 29 -7.73 -2.37 -17.64
CA HIS A 29 -6.65 -3.32 -17.49
C HIS A 29 -6.61 -3.93 -16.08
N ILE A 30 -6.82 -3.12 -15.04
CA ILE A 30 -6.77 -3.58 -13.66
C ILE A 30 -8.01 -4.40 -13.31
N THR A 31 -9.22 -4.00 -13.73
CA THR A 31 -10.44 -4.79 -13.51
C THR A 31 -10.34 -6.15 -14.20
N SER A 32 -9.89 -6.17 -15.47
CA SER A 32 -9.64 -7.42 -16.21
C SER A 32 -8.58 -8.30 -15.52
N PHE A 33 -7.54 -7.68 -14.93
CA PHE A 33 -6.53 -8.40 -14.16
C PHE A 33 -7.14 -9.08 -12.93
N ILE A 34 -7.98 -8.36 -12.16
CA ILE A 34 -8.67 -8.90 -10.98
C ILE A 34 -9.54 -10.11 -11.36
N GLU A 35 -10.38 -9.97 -12.39
CA GLU A 35 -11.21 -11.07 -12.91
C GLU A 35 -10.34 -12.29 -13.27
N ALA A 36 -9.24 -12.06 -14.00
CA ALA A 36 -8.35 -13.13 -14.43
C ALA A 36 -7.63 -13.83 -13.26
N GLN A 37 -7.30 -13.13 -12.17
CA GLN A 37 -6.68 -13.76 -10.99
C GLN A 37 -7.68 -14.63 -10.23
N VAL A 38 -8.92 -14.16 -10.08
CA VAL A 38 -10.01 -14.92 -9.46
C VAL A 38 -10.32 -16.19 -10.26
N ASP A 39 -10.46 -16.07 -11.58
CA ASP A 39 -10.64 -17.19 -12.50
C ASP A 39 -9.48 -18.20 -12.43
N ALA A 40 -8.24 -17.71 -12.40
CA ALA A 40 -7.05 -18.57 -12.34
C ALA A 40 -6.94 -19.33 -11.01
N ALA A 41 -7.41 -18.73 -9.91
CA ALA A 41 -7.48 -19.38 -8.61
C ALA A 41 -8.67 -20.36 -8.48
N GLY A 42 -9.67 -20.26 -9.36
CA GLY A 42 -10.87 -21.10 -9.32
C GLY A 42 -11.75 -20.78 -8.12
N VAL A 43 -11.80 -19.52 -7.72
CA VAL A 43 -12.62 -18.97 -6.63
C VAL A 43 -13.57 -17.93 -7.19
N ASP A 44 -14.58 -17.52 -6.41
CA ASP A 44 -15.58 -16.53 -6.83
C ASP A 44 -15.52 -15.23 -5.99
N THR A 45 -14.70 -15.21 -4.94
CA THR A 45 -14.68 -14.14 -3.94
C THR A 45 -13.26 -13.67 -3.63
N VAL A 46 -13.16 -12.44 -3.12
CA VAL A 46 -11.91 -11.84 -2.68
C VAL A 46 -12.03 -11.30 -1.25
N VAL A 47 -10.93 -11.40 -0.50
CA VAL A 47 -10.76 -10.80 0.82
C VAL A 47 -9.67 -9.73 0.72
N MET A 48 -9.87 -8.58 1.39
CA MET A 48 -8.84 -7.55 1.46
C MET A 48 -8.89 -6.74 2.75
N GLY A 49 -7.73 -6.26 3.18
CA GLY A 49 -7.65 -5.31 4.30
C GLY A 49 -8.09 -3.90 3.87
N LEU A 50 -8.95 -3.27 4.67
CA LEU A 50 -9.39 -1.88 4.50
C LEU A 50 -8.81 -1.03 5.63
N SER A 51 -7.84 -0.16 5.27
CA SER A 51 -7.23 0.80 6.19
C SER A 51 -7.91 2.18 6.16
N GLY A 52 -8.72 2.47 5.14
CA GLY A 52 -9.21 3.82 4.88
C GLY A 52 -8.12 4.76 4.33
N GLY A 53 -6.98 4.19 3.91
CA GLY A 53 -6.01 4.84 3.05
C GLY A 53 -6.40 4.74 1.58
N ILE A 54 -5.75 5.54 0.73
CA ILE A 54 -6.14 5.65 -0.68
C ILE A 54 -5.91 4.37 -1.47
N ASP A 55 -4.87 3.59 -1.16
CA ASP A 55 -4.54 2.40 -1.93
C ASP A 55 -5.59 1.29 -1.75
N SER A 56 -5.97 1.00 -0.51
CA SER A 56 -7.04 0.04 -0.20
C SER A 56 -8.41 0.54 -0.68
N THR A 57 -8.64 1.85 -0.65
CA THR A 57 -9.86 2.46 -1.19
C THR A 57 -9.95 2.29 -2.71
N LEU A 58 -8.86 2.54 -3.46
CA LEU A 58 -8.84 2.34 -4.91
C LEU A 58 -9.04 0.86 -5.26
N VAL A 59 -8.29 -0.04 -4.63
CA VAL A 59 -8.38 -1.49 -4.92
C VAL A 59 -9.78 -2.02 -4.64
N SER A 60 -10.44 -1.58 -3.56
CA SER A 60 -11.82 -2.01 -3.26
C SER A 60 -12.84 -1.49 -4.29
N HIS A 61 -12.70 -0.25 -4.79
CA HIS A 61 -13.56 0.25 -5.87
C HIS A 61 -13.38 -0.57 -7.15
N LEU A 62 -12.14 -0.86 -7.55
CA LEU A 62 -11.85 -1.65 -8.75
C LEU A 62 -12.29 -3.12 -8.59
N ALA A 63 -12.16 -3.71 -7.40
CA ALA A 63 -12.63 -5.06 -7.13
C ALA A 63 -14.15 -5.16 -7.19
N VAL A 64 -14.88 -4.18 -6.64
CA VAL A 64 -16.35 -4.12 -6.73
C VAL A 64 -16.81 -3.92 -8.16
N GLU A 65 -16.10 -3.10 -8.94
CA GLU A 65 -16.37 -2.93 -10.36
C GLU A 65 -16.17 -4.22 -11.15
N ALA A 66 -15.07 -4.94 -10.89
CA ALA A 66 -14.72 -6.18 -11.58
C ALA A 66 -15.64 -7.36 -11.22
N LEU A 67 -15.94 -7.55 -9.94
CA LEU A 67 -16.56 -8.79 -9.44
C LEU A 67 -17.99 -8.60 -8.92
N GLY A 68 -18.39 -7.35 -8.69
CA GLY A 68 -19.60 -7.02 -7.93
C GLY A 68 -19.37 -7.05 -6.42
N ARG A 69 -20.13 -6.23 -5.69
CA ARG A 69 -19.97 -6.04 -4.24
C ARG A 69 -20.12 -7.32 -3.41
N ASP A 70 -20.97 -8.25 -3.85
CA ASP A 70 -21.27 -9.48 -3.10
C ASP A 70 -20.08 -10.47 -3.14
N ALA A 71 -19.09 -10.23 -4.02
CA ALA A 71 -17.87 -11.02 -4.14
C ALA A 71 -16.68 -10.43 -3.34
N VAL A 72 -16.85 -9.27 -2.71
CA VAL A 72 -15.77 -8.54 -2.02
C VAL A 72 -16.04 -8.50 -0.53
N HIS A 73 -15.13 -9.06 0.27
CA HIS A 73 -15.17 -9.00 1.73
C HIS A 73 -14.00 -8.14 2.27
N GLY A 74 -14.33 -7.06 2.98
CA GLY A 74 -13.36 -6.16 3.59
C GLY A 74 -13.06 -6.48 5.06
N LEU A 75 -11.79 -6.47 5.45
CA LEU A 75 -11.38 -6.55 6.86
C LEU A 75 -10.86 -5.20 7.35
N VAL A 76 -11.59 -4.55 8.25
CA VAL A 76 -11.17 -3.33 8.93
C VAL A 76 -10.43 -3.72 10.21
N MET A 77 -9.12 -3.47 10.27
CA MET A 77 -8.25 -4.03 11.31
C MET A 77 -7.52 -2.95 12.13
N PRO A 78 -8.24 -2.17 12.95
CA PRO A 78 -7.65 -1.09 13.73
C PRO A 78 -6.82 -1.64 14.90
N SER A 79 -5.83 -0.86 15.34
CA SER A 79 -5.10 -1.18 16.57
C SER A 79 -6.03 -1.15 17.78
N GLU A 80 -6.89 -0.14 17.89
CA GLU A 80 -7.92 -0.01 18.94
C GLU A 80 -9.24 0.43 18.31
N VAL A 81 -10.36 -0.10 18.81
CA VAL A 81 -11.69 0.29 18.34
C VAL A 81 -12.22 1.46 19.20
N ASN A 82 -12.12 2.68 18.67
CA ASN A 82 -12.78 3.84 19.29
C ASN A 82 -14.23 3.97 18.82
N ARG A 83 -15.16 3.28 19.50
CA ARG A 83 -16.62 3.30 19.20
C ARG A 83 -17.35 4.61 19.57
N ALA A 84 -16.62 5.66 19.94
CA ALA A 84 -17.22 6.95 20.28
C ALA A 84 -17.52 7.74 18.99
N ASP A 85 -18.71 7.51 18.45
CA ASP A 85 -19.49 8.37 17.54
C ASP A 85 -19.00 8.64 16.10
N ASN A 86 -17.80 8.20 15.69
CA ASN A 86 -17.34 8.35 14.30
C ASN A 86 -17.01 7.00 13.66
N MET A 87 -17.70 6.70 12.55
CA MET A 87 -17.34 5.61 11.64
C MET A 87 -15.94 5.88 11.07
N SER A 88 -15.06 4.87 11.08
CA SER A 88 -13.74 5.03 10.47
C SER A 88 -13.84 5.22 8.95
N ASP A 89 -12.83 5.84 8.32
CA ASP A 89 -12.83 6.00 6.86
C ASP A 89 -12.90 4.64 6.13
N ALA A 90 -12.29 3.60 6.71
CA ALA A 90 -12.36 2.24 6.17
C ALA A 90 -13.80 1.70 6.16
N GLU A 91 -14.53 1.88 7.26
CA GLU A 91 -15.94 1.50 7.37
C GLU A 91 -16.83 2.36 6.46
N ARG A 92 -16.54 3.66 6.33
CA ARG A 92 -17.24 4.55 5.39
C ARG A 92 -17.07 4.06 3.95
N VAL A 93 -15.86 3.66 3.56
CA VAL A 93 -15.61 3.06 2.23
C VAL A 93 -16.41 1.77 2.06
N ALA A 94 -16.33 0.85 3.02
CA ALA A 94 -17.01 -0.43 2.93
C ALA A 94 -18.54 -0.29 2.88
N ASN A 95 -19.12 0.48 3.80
CA ASN A 95 -20.56 0.59 4.00
C ASN A 95 -21.21 1.64 3.10
N ASP A 96 -20.74 2.90 3.18
CA ASP A 96 -21.45 4.02 2.58
C ASP A 96 -21.14 4.19 1.08
N LEU A 97 -19.90 3.86 0.67
CA LEU A 97 -19.46 4.03 -0.73
C LEU A 97 -19.70 2.78 -1.58
N LEU A 98 -19.34 1.60 -1.06
CA LEU A 98 -19.33 0.36 -1.85
C LEU A 98 -20.48 -0.60 -1.50
N GLY A 99 -20.96 -0.58 -0.26
CA GLY A 99 -21.97 -1.51 0.24
C GLY A 99 -21.49 -2.97 0.22
N ILE A 100 -20.22 -3.21 0.53
CA ILE A 100 -19.61 -4.54 0.64
C ILE A 100 -19.76 -5.09 2.06
N GLU A 101 -19.67 -6.43 2.19
CA GLU A 101 -19.56 -7.07 3.50
C GLU A 101 -18.22 -6.71 4.14
N TYR A 102 -18.21 -6.47 5.45
CA TYR A 102 -16.98 -6.20 6.18
C TYR A 102 -17.05 -6.60 7.64
N ASP A 103 -15.89 -6.99 8.19
CA ASP A 103 -15.67 -7.24 9.61
C ASP A 103 -14.72 -6.20 10.22
N VAL A 104 -14.93 -5.88 11.50
CA VAL A 104 -14.01 -5.04 12.30
C VAL A 104 -13.30 -5.90 13.33
N ILE A 105 -11.98 -6.04 13.19
CA ILE A 105 -11.16 -6.93 14.04
C ILE A 105 -10.04 -6.12 14.70
N GLU A 106 -10.10 -5.96 16.02
CA GLU A 106 -9.05 -5.30 16.79
C GLU A 106 -7.78 -6.15 16.84
N ILE A 107 -6.64 -5.58 16.44
CA ILE A 107 -5.38 -6.34 16.35
C ILE A 107 -4.52 -6.28 17.63
N ASN A 108 -4.69 -5.27 18.49
CA ASN A 108 -3.86 -5.14 19.70
C ASN A 108 -3.94 -6.37 20.62
N PRO A 109 -5.09 -7.01 20.87
CA PRO A 109 -5.13 -8.23 21.67
C PRO A 109 -4.26 -9.37 21.12
N LEU A 110 -4.09 -9.45 19.80
CA LEU A 110 -3.20 -10.42 19.16
C LEU A 110 -1.73 -10.02 19.36
N VAL A 111 -1.43 -8.73 19.17
CA VAL A 111 -0.08 -8.16 19.36
C VAL A 111 0.40 -8.36 20.80
N ASP A 112 -0.47 -8.11 21.78
CA ASP A 112 -0.17 -8.28 23.20
C ASP A 112 0.17 -9.75 23.50
N ALA A 113 -0.58 -10.71 22.95
CA ALA A 113 -0.28 -12.13 23.10
C ALA A 113 1.11 -12.52 22.54
N PHE A 114 1.56 -11.89 21.45
CA PHE A 114 2.91 -12.10 20.93
C PHE A 114 3.99 -11.46 21.83
N LEU A 115 3.71 -10.29 22.41
CA LEU A 115 4.64 -9.62 23.32
C LEU A 115 4.74 -10.34 24.67
N ASP A 116 3.66 -10.90 25.18
CA ASP A 116 3.67 -11.78 26.35
C ASP A 116 4.57 -13.01 26.12
N ALA A 117 4.56 -13.55 24.90
CA ALA A 117 5.38 -14.70 24.52
C ALA A 117 6.86 -14.34 24.26
N TYR A 118 7.13 -13.10 23.84
CA TYR A 118 8.48 -12.59 23.56
C TYR A 118 8.67 -11.15 24.08
N PRO A 119 8.78 -10.97 25.41
CA PRO A 119 8.75 -9.65 26.04
C PRO A 119 9.99 -8.79 25.75
N ASP A 120 11.09 -9.39 25.29
CA ASP A 120 12.31 -8.66 24.92
C ASP A 120 12.10 -7.65 23.77
N ALA A 121 11.05 -7.83 22.96
CA ALA A 121 10.66 -6.90 21.90
C ALA A 121 9.76 -5.75 22.37
N GLU A 122 9.29 -5.77 23.62
CA GLU A 122 8.42 -4.72 24.15
C GLU A 122 9.15 -3.37 24.14
N GLY A 123 8.50 -2.35 23.56
CA GLY A 123 9.07 -1.01 23.41
C GLY A 123 9.92 -0.79 22.15
N ASP A 124 10.24 -1.83 21.37
CA ASP A 124 10.83 -1.66 20.03
C ASP A 124 9.74 -1.24 19.03
N GLN A 125 9.61 0.07 18.80
CA GLN A 125 8.57 0.65 17.96
C GLN A 125 8.50 0.03 16.55
N LEU A 126 9.65 -0.23 15.92
CA LEU A 126 9.71 -0.77 14.57
C LEU A 126 9.38 -2.26 14.56
N ALA A 127 9.92 -3.04 15.50
CA ALA A 127 9.60 -4.47 15.58
C ALA A 127 8.11 -4.69 15.88
N VAL A 128 7.54 -3.94 16.84
CA VAL A 128 6.12 -4.02 17.19
C VAL A 128 5.23 -3.47 16.07
N GLY A 129 5.65 -2.40 15.38
CA GLY A 129 4.95 -1.90 14.18
C GLY A 129 4.86 -2.95 13.08
N ASN A 130 5.97 -3.62 12.76
CA ASN A 130 5.99 -4.73 11.80
C ASN A 130 5.12 -5.93 12.27
N LEU A 131 5.07 -6.20 13.58
CA LEU A 131 4.20 -7.23 14.13
C LEU A 131 2.73 -6.91 13.89
N ARG A 132 2.27 -5.66 14.12
CA ARG A 132 0.90 -5.23 13.82
C ARG A 132 0.53 -5.48 12.36
N VAL A 133 1.41 -5.09 11.45
CA VAL A 133 1.19 -5.29 10.01
C VAL A 133 1.12 -6.78 9.64
N ARG A 134 1.94 -7.64 10.27
CA ARG A 134 1.89 -9.10 10.09
C ARG A 134 0.64 -9.74 10.68
N CYS A 135 0.13 -9.24 11.81
CA CYS A 135 -1.15 -9.70 12.36
C CYS A 135 -2.29 -9.47 11.36
N ARG A 136 -2.32 -8.31 10.68
CA ARG A 136 -3.30 -8.03 9.61
C ARG A 136 -3.18 -9.01 8.45
N ALA A 137 -1.96 -9.32 8.02
CA ALA A 137 -1.71 -10.31 6.97
C ALA A 137 -2.22 -11.71 7.35
N VAL A 138 -1.98 -12.13 8.61
CA VAL A 138 -2.49 -13.40 9.13
C VAL A 138 -4.02 -13.43 9.12
N LEU A 139 -4.68 -12.34 9.51
CA LEU A 139 -6.15 -12.25 9.49
C LEU A 139 -6.72 -12.29 8.06
N ASN A 140 -6.11 -11.56 7.12
CA ASN A 140 -6.51 -11.61 5.69
C ASN A 140 -6.47 -13.04 5.15
N TYR A 141 -5.38 -13.78 5.38
CA TYR A 141 -5.28 -15.17 4.94
C TYR A 141 -6.13 -16.13 5.78
N LEU A 142 -6.40 -15.84 7.06
CA LEU A 142 -7.33 -16.64 7.86
C LEU A 142 -8.73 -16.60 7.24
N ALA A 143 -9.23 -15.40 6.94
CA ALA A 143 -10.52 -15.19 6.27
C ALA A 143 -10.50 -15.76 4.85
N GLY A 144 -9.49 -15.44 4.04
CA GLY A 144 -9.37 -15.97 2.68
C GLY A 144 -9.38 -17.50 2.61
N ASN A 145 -8.66 -18.18 3.50
CA ASN A 145 -8.69 -19.64 3.57
C ASN A 145 -10.04 -20.19 4.08
N HIS A 146 -10.70 -19.49 5.00
CA HIS A 146 -11.99 -19.91 5.53
C HIS A 146 -13.10 -19.81 4.47
N GLU A 147 -13.07 -18.74 3.69
CA GLU A 147 -14.08 -18.37 2.70
C GLU A 147 -13.77 -18.91 1.30
N GLN A 148 -12.62 -19.56 1.11
CA GLN A 148 -12.10 -19.97 -0.20
C GLN A 148 -11.98 -18.77 -1.16
N ALA A 149 -11.45 -17.66 -0.66
CA ALA A 149 -11.30 -16.39 -1.37
C ALA A 149 -9.82 -16.08 -1.68
N LEU A 150 -9.60 -15.29 -2.73
CA LEU A 150 -8.28 -14.74 -3.06
C LEU A 150 -7.98 -13.51 -2.19
N VAL A 151 -6.77 -13.39 -1.65
CA VAL A 151 -6.36 -12.21 -0.88
C VAL A 151 -5.78 -11.15 -1.81
N LEU A 152 -6.45 -10.00 -1.93
CA LEU A 152 -5.96 -8.86 -2.71
C LEU A 152 -5.04 -7.96 -1.89
N GLY A 153 -3.90 -7.61 -2.48
CA GLY A 153 -2.96 -6.62 -1.97
C GLY A 153 -3.23 -5.20 -2.48
N THR A 154 -2.71 -4.23 -1.74
CA THR A 154 -2.89 -2.81 -2.03
C THR A 154 -1.57 -2.08 -2.21
N GLY A 155 -0.47 -2.82 -2.44
CA GLY A 155 0.85 -2.24 -2.61
C GLY A 155 0.97 -1.53 -3.96
N ASN A 156 1.43 -0.28 -3.94
CA ASN A 156 1.73 0.50 -5.14
C ASN A 156 3.22 0.44 -5.52
N ARG A 157 3.54 0.93 -6.71
CA ARG A 157 4.91 0.91 -7.26
C ARG A 157 5.88 1.71 -6.40
N SER A 158 5.46 2.87 -5.89
CA SER A 158 6.29 3.78 -5.10
C SER A 158 6.80 3.08 -3.85
N GLU A 159 5.89 2.53 -3.04
CA GLU A 159 6.20 1.77 -1.82
C GLU A 159 7.05 0.54 -2.13
N ALA A 160 6.69 -0.20 -3.19
CA ALA A 160 7.41 -1.40 -3.57
C ALA A 160 8.89 -1.12 -3.89
N LEU A 161 9.16 -0.06 -4.67
CA LEU A 161 10.50 0.29 -5.13
C LEU A 161 11.40 0.74 -3.97
N VAL A 162 10.91 1.56 -3.03
CA VAL A 162 11.71 1.93 -1.85
C VAL A 162 11.63 0.92 -0.70
N GLY A 163 10.81 -0.12 -0.84
CA GLY A 163 10.62 -1.12 0.21
C GLY A 163 9.87 -0.61 1.43
N TYR A 164 9.02 0.41 1.25
CA TYR A 164 8.20 1.01 2.30
C TYR A 164 6.96 0.15 2.59
N TYR A 165 7.22 -1.08 3.01
CA TYR A 165 6.24 -2.07 3.43
C TYR A 165 6.88 -3.10 4.35
N THR A 166 6.05 -3.83 5.08
CA THR A 166 6.50 -4.92 5.95
C THR A 166 6.64 -6.19 5.12
N LYS A 167 7.86 -6.75 5.05
CA LYS A 167 8.06 -8.05 4.41
C LYS A 167 7.26 -9.12 5.16
N TYR A 168 6.42 -9.84 4.42
CA TYR A 168 5.41 -10.80 4.90
C TYR A 168 4.30 -10.18 5.77
N GLY A 169 4.09 -8.87 5.64
CA GLY A 169 2.98 -8.14 6.25
C GLY A 169 1.97 -7.73 5.19
N ASP A 170 1.80 -6.43 4.97
CA ASP A 170 0.87 -5.85 4.01
C ASP A 170 1.13 -6.30 2.55
N GLY A 171 2.37 -6.69 2.24
CA GLY A 171 2.72 -7.30 0.95
C GLY A 171 2.42 -8.81 0.83
N ALA A 172 2.01 -9.50 1.90
CA ALA A 172 1.69 -10.93 1.89
C ALA A 172 0.24 -11.13 1.43
N VAL A 173 0.08 -11.31 0.13
CA VAL A 173 -1.19 -11.42 -0.59
C VAL A 173 -0.97 -12.22 -1.87
N ASP A 174 -2.05 -12.62 -2.54
CA ASP A 174 -1.97 -13.45 -3.73
C ASP A 174 -1.68 -12.65 -5.00
N CYS A 175 -2.17 -11.40 -5.08
CA CYS A 175 -1.85 -10.48 -6.16
C CYS A 175 -1.98 -9.00 -5.74
N HIS A 176 -1.34 -8.10 -6.49
CA HIS A 176 -1.37 -6.65 -6.25
C HIS A 176 -1.92 -5.93 -7.50
N PRO A 177 -3.23 -5.60 -7.54
CA PRO A 177 -3.86 -5.01 -8.73
C PRO A 177 -3.23 -3.68 -9.18
N ILE A 178 -2.70 -2.89 -8.25
CA ILE A 178 -2.13 -1.56 -8.52
C ILE A 178 -0.59 -1.52 -8.45
N ALA A 179 0.10 -2.68 -8.47
CA ALA A 179 1.56 -2.75 -8.31
C ALA A 179 2.36 -1.95 -9.34
N ALA A 180 1.77 -1.65 -10.49
CA ALA A 180 2.40 -0.89 -11.56
C ALA A 180 2.26 0.63 -11.39
N LEU A 181 1.37 1.11 -10.52
CA LEU A 181 1.02 2.52 -10.41
C LEU A 181 1.87 3.23 -9.35
N TYR A 182 2.37 4.41 -9.69
CA TYR A 182 2.94 5.36 -8.73
C TYR A 182 1.85 6.00 -7.87
N LYS A 183 2.21 6.54 -6.70
CA LYS A 183 1.24 7.16 -5.77
C LYS A 183 0.46 8.30 -6.42
N GLN A 184 1.10 9.12 -7.26
CA GLN A 184 0.41 10.14 -8.06
C GLN A 184 -0.73 9.53 -8.89
N GLN A 185 -0.46 8.42 -9.57
CA GLN A 185 -1.41 7.71 -10.44
C GLN A 185 -2.49 7.01 -9.64
N VAL A 186 -2.16 6.45 -8.47
CA VAL A 186 -3.14 5.88 -7.52
C VAL A 186 -4.16 6.94 -7.11
N ARG A 187 -3.70 8.12 -6.66
CA ARG A 187 -4.60 9.22 -6.28
C ARG A 187 -5.48 9.68 -7.44
N GLN A 188 -4.88 9.80 -8.63
CA GLN A 188 -5.60 10.21 -9.83
C GLN A 188 -6.69 9.19 -10.22
N LEU A 189 -6.33 7.90 -10.27
CA LEU A 189 -7.25 6.83 -10.65
C LEU A 189 -8.36 6.66 -9.60
N ALA A 190 -8.06 6.85 -8.32
CA ALA A 190 -9.06 6.84 -7.26
C ALA A 190 -10.14 7.90 -7.47
N LYS A 191 -9.74 9.15 -7.75
CA LYS A 191 -10.70 10.21 -8.09
C LYS A 191 -11.52 9.87 -9.33
N HIS A 192 -10.87 9.27 -10.34
CA HIS A 192 -11.52 8.87 -11.59
C HIS A 192 -12.60 7.81 -11.37
N VAL A 193 -12.39 6.83 -10.47
CA VAL A 193 -13.39 5.79 -10.13
C VAL A 193 -14.42 6.25 -9.09
N GLY A 194 -14.45 7.55 -8.75
CA GLY A 194 -15.47 8.16 -7.90
C GLY A 194 -15.13 8.22 -6.41
N VAL A 195 -13.87 7.96 -6.01
CA VAL A 195 -13.43 8.15 -4.62
C VAL A 195 -13.50 9.64 -4.27
N PRO A 196 -14.16 10.02 -3.15
CA PRO A 196 -14.20 11.40 -2.69
C PRO A 196 -12.82 12.03 -2.48
N ASP A 197 -12.69 13.32 -2.79
CA ASP A 197 -11.42 14.06 -2.69
C ASP A 197 -10.81 14.02 -1.28
N ASP A 198 -11.64 14.03 -0.23
CA ASP A 198 -11.17 13.96 1.16
C ASP A 198 -10.47 12.64 1.51
N LEU A 199 -10.86 11.54 0.86
CA LEU A 199 -10.17 10.25 0.97
C LEU A 199 -8.97 10.17 0.02
N ALA A 200 -9.11 10.71 -1.20
CA ALA A 200 -8.06 10.67 -2.20
C ALA A 200 -6.84 11.54 -1.89
N GLU A 201 -7.04 12.66 -1.18
CA GLU A 201 -6.00 13.60 -0.79
C GLU A 201 -5.51 13.41 0.65
N LYS A 202 -6.05 12.42 1.36
CA LYS A 202 -5.67 12.12 2.73
C LYS A 202 -4.17 11.85 2.83
N THR A 203 -3.55 12.39 3.88
CA THR A 203 -2.15 12.13 4.20
C THR A 203 -1.90 10.63 4.34
N ALA A 204 -0.95 10.12 3.57
CA ALA A 204 -0.61 8.71 3.56
C ALA A 204 0.11 8.30 4.84
N SER A 205 -0.24 7.12 5.35
CA SER A 205 0.27 6.55 6.60
C SER A 205 0.21 5.02 6.56
N ALA A 206 1.26 4.35 7.05
CA ALA A 206 1.30 2.89 7.23
C ALA A 206 0.60 2.38 8.50
N GLU A 207 0.06 3.27 9.35
CA GLU A 207 -0.68 2.93 10.59
C GLU A 207 0.03 1.93 11.54
N MET A 208 1.36 2.04 11.64
CA MET A 208 2.17 1.24 12.55
C MET A 208 2.16 1.77 13.99
N TRP A 209 2.01 3.09 14.14
CA TRP A 209 1.86 3.80 15.41
C TRP A 209 1.12 5.15 15.21
N ALA A 210 0.65 5.74 16.30
CA ALA A 210 -0.10 7.00 16.27
C ALA A 210 0.73 8.17 15.73
N GLY A 211 0.16 8.93 14.80
CA GLY A 211 0.79 10.12 14.22
C GLY A 211 1.85 9.84 13.14
N GLN A 212 2.01 8.60 12.69
CA GLN A 212 2.91 8.24 11.59
C GLN A 212 2.43 8.86 10.27
N THR A 213 3.35 9.43 9.49
CA THR A 213 3.11 9.76 8.08
C THR A 213 4.25 9.21 7.22
N ASP A 214 3.92 8.82 6.00
CA ASP A 214 4.91 8.22 5.09
C ASP A 214 5.99 9.24 4.72
N ALA A 215 5.59 10.51 4.53
CA ALA A 215 6.51 11.59 4.17
C ALA A 215 7.51 11.94 5.28
N ASP A 216 7.11 11.83 6.56
CA ASP A 216 8.02 12.04 7.67
C ASP A 216 9.04 10.90 7.79
N GLU A 217 8.62 9.66 7.53
CA GLU A 217 9.49 8.49 7.59
C GLU A 217 10.46 8.42 6.40
N MET A 218 10.01 8.81 5.20
CA MET A 218 10.83 8.84 3.98
C MET A 218 11.63 10.13 3.83
N GLY A 219 11.27 11.20 4.55
CA GLY A 219 11.90 12.52 4.47
C GLY A 219 11.54 13.32 3.21
N MET A 220 10.57 12.87 2.40
CA MET A 220 10.15 13.53 1.16
C MET A 220 8.68 13.25 0.85
N ASP A 221 8.06 14.09 0.04
CA ASP A 221 6.72 13.81 -0.46
C ASP A 221 6.71 12.83 -1.65
N TYR A 222 5.54 12.26 -1.92
CA TYR A 222 5.37 11.30 -3.00
C TYR A 222 5.59 11.90 -4.38
N ASP A 223 5.32 13.20 -4.58
CA ASP A 223 5.54 13.82 -5.88
C ASP A 223 7.04 13.86 -6.22
N THR A 224 7.87 14.15 -5.23
CA THR A 224 9.34 14.06 -5.33
C THR A 224 9.80 12.63 -5.50
N LEU A 225 9.33 11.72 -4.64
CA LEU A 225 9.72 10.32 -4.67
C LEU A 225 9.39 9.67 -6.03
N ASP A 226 8.14 9.80 -6.48
CA ASP A 226 7.68 9.21 -7.74
C ASP A 226 8.48 9.75 -8.93
N SER A 227 8.81 11.04 -8.92
CA SER A 227 9.64 11.68 -9.94
C SER A 227 11.05 11.08 -10.01
N ILE A 228 11.69 10.88 -8.85
CA ILE A 228 13.02 10.28 -8.76
C ILE A 228 12.96 8.81 -9.21
N LEU A 229 11.98 8.05 -8.74
CA LEU A 229 11.80 6.65 -9.11
C LEU A 229 11.58 6.51 -10.63
N ALA A 230 10.74 7.36 -11.23
CA ALA A 230 10.45 7.32 -12.66
C ALA A 230 11.67 7.69 -13.52
N LEU A 231 12.41 8.75 -13.18
CA LEU A 231 13.58 9.18 -13.97
C LEU A 231 14.81 8.31 -13.73
N HIS A 232 15.15 8.10 -12.46
CA HIS A 232 16.44 7.53 -12.08
C HIS A 232 16.40 6.00 -12.07
N ILE A 233 15.41 5.42 -11.38
CA ILE A 233 15.33 3.97 -11.18
C ILE A 233 14.79 3.29 -12.44
N ASP A 234 13.65 3.74 -12.95
CA ASP A 234 13.02 3.14 -14.14
C ASP A 234 13.60 3.70 -15.45
N GLY A 235 13.80 5.02 -15.52
CA GLY A 235 14.30 5.70 -16.72
C GLY A 235 15.81 5.59 -16.92
N GLY A 236 16.58 5.23 -15.89
CA GLY A 236 18.04 5.08 -15.97
C GLY A 236 18.80 6.40 -16.16
N VAL A 237 18.17 7.55 -15.93
CA VAL A 237 18.84 8.86 -15.99
C VAL A 237 19.89 8.93 -14.88
N PRO A 238 21.14 9.37 -15.15
CA PRO A 238 22.16 9.49 -14.09
C PRO A 238 21.72 10.40 -12.94
N ALA A 239 22.12 10.09 -11.70
CA ALA A 239 21.65 10.78 -10.50
C ALA A 239 21.82 12.31 -10.56
N ALA A 240 22.95 12.81 -11.06
CA ALA A 240 23.18 14.24 -11.26
C ALA A 240 22.19 14.87 -12.27
N GLY A 241 21.87 14.17 -13.35
CA GLY A 241 20.89 14.65 -14.32
C GLY A 241 19.47 14.66 -13.76
N THR A 242 19.11 13.65 -12.95
CA THR A 242 17.83 13.61 -12.24
C THR A 242 17.73 14.75 -11.22
N ALA A 243 18.78 14.99 -10.45
CA ALA A 243 18.85 16.06 -9.45
C ALA A 243 18.65 17.44 -10.10
N ASP A 244 19.40 17.71 -11.17
CA ASP A 244 19.30 18.95 -11.95
C ASP A 244 17.89 19.13 -12.55
N GLN A 245 17.30 18.06 -13.10
CA GLN A 245 15.98 18.10 -13.75
C GLN A 245 14.83 18.36 -12.78
N LEU A 246 14.92 17.85 -11.55
CA LEU A 246 13.87 17.98 -10.54
C LEU A 246 14.09 19.17 -9.60
N GLY A 247 15.25 19.81 -9.67
CA GLY A 247 15.64 20.86 -8.72
C GLY A 247 15.76 20.32 -7.29
N VAL A 248 16.32 19.12 -7.13
CA VAL A 248 16.60 18.53 -5.81
C VAL A 248 18.10 18.38 -5.59
N PRO A 249 18.58 18.41 -4.33
CA PRO A 249 19.96 18.05 -4.03
C PRO A 249 20.31 16.63 -4.50
N LEU A 250 21.55 16.43 -4.99
CA LEU A 250 22.03 15.12 -5.47
C LEU A 250 21.90 14.01 -4.41
N ASP A 251 22.15 14.34 -3.15
CA ASP A 251 22.04 13.41 -2.03
C ASP A 251 20.61 12.90 -1.81
N VAL A 252 19.58 13.64 -2.21
CA VAL A 252 18.18 13.16 -2.18
C VAL A 252 17.99 12.03 -3.19
N VAL A 253 18.52 12.19 -4.41
CA VAL A 253 18.43 11.15 -5.45
C VAL A 253 19.20 9.89 -5.03
N GLU A 254 20.40 10.05 -4.49
CA GLU A 254 21.19 8.92 -3.97
C GLU A 254 20.50 8.27 -2.75
N THR A 255 19.82 9.04 -1.88
CA THR A 255 19.02 8.49 -0.78
C THR A 255 17.90 7.57 -1.29
N VAL A 256 17.13 8.01 -2.29
CA VAL A 256 16.08 7.16 -2.90
C VAL A 256 16.68 5.91 -3.54
N ARG A 257 17.83 6.05 -4.20
CA ARG A 257 18.56 4.91 -4.76
C ARG A 257 19.01 3.92 -3.68
N GLU A 258 19.54 4.39 -2.56
CA GLU A 258 19.92 3.57 -1.43
C GLU A 258 18.71 2.85 -0.81
N MET A 259 17.57 3.52 -0.68
CA MET A 259 16.30 2.90 -0.26
C MET A 259 15.90 1.78 -1.23
N TYR A 260 15.99 2.02 -2.54
CA TYR A 260 15.74 1.01 -3.56
C TYR A 260 16.69 -0.18 -3.45
N GLU A 261 18.01 0.05 -3.44
CA GLU A 261 19.00 -1.02 -3.42
C GLU A 261 18.95 -1.84 -2.12
N SER A 262 18.86 -1.18 -0.96
CA SER A 262 18.82 -1.84 0.35
C SER A 262 17.55 -2.67 0.57
N SER A 263 16.44 -2.32 -0.10
CA SER A 263 15.17 -3.04 0.01
C SER A 263 14.97 -4.14 -1.04
N ALA A 264 15.94 -4.39 -1.92
CA ALA A 264 15.83 -5.39 -2.99
C ALA A 264 15.38 -6.78 -2.49
N HIS A 265 15.79 -7.16 -1.29
CA HIS A 265 15.41 -8.43 -0.66
C HIS A 265 13.90 -8.58 -0.37
N LYS A 266 13.13 -7.48 -0.38
CA LYS A 266 11.68 -7.52 -0.18
C LYS A 266 10.92 -7.81 -1.48
N ARG A 267 11.48 -7.42 -2.64
CA ARG A 267 10.88 -7.57 -3.99
C ARG A 267 11.18 -8.90 -4.68
N ALA A 268 11.87 -9.82 -3.99
CA ALA A 268 12.24 -11.13 -4.52
C ALA A 268 11.80 -12.24 -3.57
N MET A 269 11.50 -13.40 -4.16
CA MET A 269 11.39 -14.63 -3.38
C MET A 269 12.69 -14.91 -2.61
N PRO A 270 12.62 -15.54 -1.43
CA PRO A 270 13.82 -15.95 -0.71
C PRO A 270 14.78 -16.71 -1.63
N PRO A 271 16.06 -16.32 -1.69
CA PRO A 271 17.02 -17.00 -2.55
C PRO A 271 17.20 -18.44 -2.07
N GLY A 272 17.15 -19.38 -3.00
CA GLY A 272 17.54 -20.78 -2.81
C GLY A 272 18.81 -21.10 -3.59
N PRO A 273 19.55 -22.17 -3.24
CA PRO A 273 20.64 -22.65 -4.08
C PRO A 273 20.10 -23.14 -5.43
N ASP A 274 20.90 -22.99 -6.49
CA ASP A 274 20.56 -23.53 -7.80
C ASP A 274 20.40 -25.06 -7.76
N PRO A 275 19.44 -25.63 -8.52
CA PRO A 275 19.36 -27.08 -8.68
C PRO A 275 20.66 -27.65 -9.22
N LEU A 276 21.13 -28.76 -8.62
CA LEU A 276 22.35 -29.44 -9.07
C LEU A 276 22.19 -30.16 -10.42
N TYR A 277 20.94 -30.42 -10.84
CA TYR A 277 20.55 -31.15 -12.05
C TYR A 277 19.25 -30.60 -12.63
#